data_AF-A0A0F3N4Z6-F1
#
_entry.id   AF-A0A0F3N4Z6-F1
#
_cell.length_a   1.000
_cell.length_b   1.000
_cell.length_c   1.000
_cell.angle_alpha   90.00
_cell.angle_beta   90.00
_cell.angle_gamma   90.00
#
_symmetry.space_group_name_H-M   'P 1'
#
loop_
_entity.id
_entity.type
_entity.pdbx_description
1 polymer ?
#
loop_
_entity_poly.entity_id
_entity_poly.type
_entity_poly.pdbx_seq_one_letter_code
_entity_poly.pdbx_strand_id
1 'polypeptide(L)' 'MLGFRRWLGVNLGRLIKIPLIFIKIAAKLGDFLKIGPINSTAYNMSLQPNIADKKDFIDFTSIIPRTCNKVLQPNL' A
#
# COMPACT_ATOMS: atom_id res chain seq x y z
N MET A 1 0.34 7.62 8.69
CA MET A 1 -0.35 6.74 7.70
C MET A 1 -1.85 7.01 7.59
N LEU A 2 -2.58 7.24 8.69
CA LEU A 2 -4.05 7.47 8.68
C LEU A 2 -4.49 8.73 7.89
N GLY A 3 -3.61 9.71 7.71
CA GLY A 3 -3.86 10.94 6.95
C GLY A 3 -3.84 10.76 5.42
N PHE A 4 -3.33 9.65 4.88
CA PHE A 4 -3.24 9.43 3.43
C PHE A 4 -4.60 9.21 2.75
N ARG A 5 -5.72 9.23 3.46
CA ARG A 5 -7.05 9.25 2.84
C ARG A 5 -7.66 10.65 2.77
N ARG A 6 -7.07 11.63 3.49
CA ARG A 6 -7.58 13.01 3.49
C ARG A 6 -7.51 13.67 2.12
N TRP A 7 -6.53 13.33 1.29
CA TRP A 7 -6.46 13.83 -0.09
C TRP A 7 -7.64 13.36 -0.96
N LEU A 8 -8.34 12.29 -0.57
CA LEU A 8 -9.57 11.81 -1.23
C LEU A 8 -10.84 12.52 -0.70
N GLY A 9 -10.72 13.47 0.23
CA GLY A 9 -11.87 14.14 0.86
C GLY A 9 -12.67 13.24 1.82
N VAL A 10 -12.14 12.07 2.20
CA VAL A 10 -12.82 11.14 3.10
C VAL A 10 -12.30 11.23 4.53
N ASN A 11 -13.16 10.85 5.48
CA ASN A 11 -12.81 10.79 6.90
C ASN A 11 -11.61 9.86 7.17
N LEU A 12 -10.95 10.08 8.31
CA LEU A 12 -9.83 9.26 8.77
C LEU A 12 -10.24 7.78 8.77
N GLY A 13 -9.43 6.94 8.12
CA GLY A 13 -9.60 5.49 8.19
C GLY A 13 -9.41 4.98 9.61
N ARG A 14 -9.90 3.78 9.89
CA ARG A 14 -9.53 3.05 11.11
C ARG A 14 -8.48 2.01 10.75
N LEU A 15 -7.44 1.91 11.58
CA LEU A 15 -6.43 0.86 11.45
C LEU A 15 -6.82 -0.27 12.39
N ILE A 16 -7.04 -1.47 11.83
CA ILE A 16 -7.35 -2.68 12.59
C ILE A 16 -6.20 -3.66 12.36
N LYS A 17 -5.67 -4.23 13.44
CA LYS A 17 -4.65 -5.29 13.36
C LYS A 17 -5.36 -6.63 13.14
N ILE A 18 -5.07 -7.30 12.03
CA ILE A 18 -5.64 -8.60 11.69
C ILE A 18 -4.48 -9.60 11.60
N PRO A 19 -4.54 -10.76 12.28
CA PRO A 19 -3.53 -11.81 12.12
C PRO A 19 -3.40 -12.30 10.67
N LEU A 20 -2.16 -12.54 10.22
CA LEU A 20 -1.86 -12.93 8.84
C LEU A 20 -2.60 -14.18 8.38
N ILE A 21 -2.88 -15.12 9.29
CA ILE A 21 -3.62 -16.35 8.95
C ILE A 21 -5.01 -16.07 8.40
N PHE A 22 -5.74 -15.10 8.96
CA PHE A 22 -7.07 -14.72 8.47
C PHE A 22 -6.98 -14.03 7.11
N ILE A 23 -5.97 -13.18 6.92
CA ILE A 23 -5.72 -12.52 5.63
C ILE A 23 -5.41 -13.55 4.54
N LYS A 24 -4.60 -14.58 4.86
CA LYS A 24 -4.28 -15.68 3.94
C LYS A 24 -5.52 -16.49 3.53
N ILE A 25 -6.41 -16.78 4.48
CA ILE A 25 -7.68 -17.48 4.18
C ILE A 25 -8.57 -16.62 3.28
N ALA A 26 -8.73 -15.34 3.61
CA ALA A 26 -9.52 -14.41 2.81
C ALA A 26 -8.96 -14.24 1.40
N ALA A 27 -7.63 -14.20 1.24
CA ALA A 27 -6.96 -14.12 -0.04
C ALA A 27 -7.26 -15.33 -0.94
N LYS A 28 -7.19 -16.56 -0.40
CA LYS A 28 -7.57 -17.78 -1.13
C LYS A 28 -9.05 -17.79 -1.54
N LEU A 29 -9.93 -17.33 -0.65
CA LEU A 29 -11.35 -17.21 -0.97
C LEU A 29 -11.58 -16.16 -2.06
N GLY A 30 -10.87 -15.05 -2.02
CA GLY A 30 -10.96 -14.02 -3.04
C GLY A 30 -10.38 -14.45 -4.39
N ASP A 31 -9.38 -15.33 -4.45
CA ASP A 31 -8.97 -15.98 -5.70
C ASP A 31 -10.13 -16.79 -6.31
N PHE A 32 -10.84 -17.58 -5.48
CA PHE A 32 -11.99 -18.37 -5.91
C PHE A 32 -13.14 -17.49 -6.41
N LEU A 33 -13.42 -16.39 -5.71
CA LEU A 33 -14.47 -15.42 -6.06
C LEU A 33 -14.05 -14.38 -7.11
N LYS A 34 -12.81 -14.43 -7.60
CA LYS A 34 -12.21 -13.45 -8.53
C LYS A 34 -12.27 -12.00 -8.01
N ILE A 35 -12.09 -11.80 -6.71
CA ILE A 35 -12.04 -10.48 -6.07
C ILE A 35 -10.66 -9.87 -6.27
N GLY A 36 -10.57 -8.87 -7.15
CA GLY A 36 -9.29 -8.25 -7.54
C GLY A 36 -8.39 -7.83 -6.36
N PRO A 37 -8.88 -7.09 -5.35
CA PRO A 37 -8.00 -6.58 -4.28
C PRO A 37 -7.62 -7.59 -3.19
N ILE A 38 -8.37 -8.69 -3.04
CA ILE A 38 -8.19 -9.66 -1.95
C ILE A 38 -7.84 -10.98 -2.61
N ASN A 39 -6.56 -11.20 -2.88
CA ASN A 39 -6.09 -12.36 -3.64
C ASN A 39 -4.72 -12.82 -3.12
N SER A 40 -4.33 -14.05 -3.45
CA SER A 40 -3.08 -14.63 -2.94
C SER A 40 -1.83 -13.90 -3.44
N THR A 41 -1.87 -13.31 -4.64
CA THR A 41 -0.75 -12.53 -5.19
C THR A 41 -0.48 -11.29 -4.34
N ALA A 42 -1.51 -10.49 -4.03
CA ALA A 42 -1.41 -9.30 -3.19
C ALA A 42 -0.94 -9.65 -1.77
N TYR A 43 -1.43 -10.76 -1.20
CA TYR A 43 -0.94 -11.27 0.07
C TYR A 43 0.56 -11.57 0.02
N ASN A 44 1.02 -12.33 -0.97
CA ASN A 44 2.43 -12.71 -1.08
C ASN A 44 3.35 -11.50 -1.30
N MET A 45 2.95 -10.55 -2.14
CA MET A 45 3.71 -9.31 -2.36
C MET A 45 3.81 -8.46 -1.09
N SER A 46 2.79 -8.48 -0.22
CA SER A 46 2.80 -7.74 1.04
C SER A 46 3.77 -8.31 2.08
N LEU A 47 4.11 -9.61 1.99
CA LEU A 47 5.04 -10.26 2.90
C LEU A 47 6.51 -9.97 2.55
N GLN A 48 6.77 -9.63 1.29
CA GLN A 48 8.11 -9.37 0.81
C GLN A 48 8.46 -7.89 1.02
N PRO A 49 9.66 -7.57 1.51
CA PRO A 49 10.15 -6.20 1.48
C PRO A 49 10.32 -5.78 0.02
N ASN A 50 9.48 -4.86 -0.44
CA ASN A 50 9.50 -4.32 -1.80
C ASN A 50 9.87 -2.83 -1.80
N ILE A 51 10.99 -2.50 -1.17
CA ILE A 51 11.51 -1.14 -1.09
C ILE A 51 12.90 -1.15 -1.74
N ALA A 52 13.02 -0.51 -2.89
CA ALA A 52 14.31 -0.30 -3.55
C ALA A 52 15.09 0.82 -2.84
N ASP A 53 16.42 0.80 -2.98
CA ASP A 53 17.26 1.85 -2.42
C ASP A 53 17.07 3.18 -3.18
N LYS A 54 16.95 4.26 -2.41
CA LYS A 54 16.71 5.60 -2.96
C LYS A 54 17.92 6.11 -3.75
N LYS A 55 19.14 5.81 -3.30
CA LYS A 55 20.38 6.25 -3.94
C LYS A 55 20.51 5.61 -5.32
N ASP A 56 20.33 4.29 -5.41
CA ASP A 56 20.40 3.57 -6.68
C ASP A 56 19.41 4.13 -7.71
N PHE A 57 18.19 4.46 -7.27
CA PHE A 57 17.20 5.10 -8.14
C PHE A 57 17.64 6.48 -8.63
N ILE A 58 18.20 7.33 -7.75
CA ILE A 58 18.67 8.67 -8.11
C ILE A 58 19.88 8.57 -9.05
N ASP A 59 20.83 7.70 -8.75
CA ASP A 59 22.04 7.51 -9.56
C ASP A 59 21.67 7.02 -10.97
N PHE A 60 20.67 6.14 -11.10
CA PHE A 60 20.20 5.64 -12.39
C PHE A 60 19.38 6.65 -13.19
N THR A 61 18.51 7.42 -12.53
CA THR A 61 17.50 8.26 -13.23
C THR A 61 17.82 9.76 -13.23
N SER A 62 18.71 10.23 -12.35
CA SER A 62 18.89 11.64 -11.98
C SER A 62 17.62 12.34 -11.45
N ILE A 63 16.57 11.59 -11.08
CA ILE A 63 15.31 12.12 -10.57
C ILE A 63 15.32 12.11 -9.04
N ILE A 64 15.01 13.25 -8.41
CA ILE A 64 14.82 13.35 -6.97
C ILE A 64 13.33 13.18 -6.63
N PRO A 65 12.90 12.04 -6.06
CA PRO A 65 11.50 11.81 -5.74
C PRO A 65 11.04 12.71 -4.59
N ARG A 66 9.85 13.31 -4.73
CA ARG A 66 9.18 14.03 -3.65
C ARG A 66 8.57 13.04 -2.67
N THR A 67 8.51 13.39 -1.38
CA THR A 67 7.88 12.53 -0.37
C THR A 67 6.37 12.45 -0.58
N CYS A 68 5.77 11.28 -0.35
CA CYS A 68 4.32 11.10 -0.44
C CYS A 68 3.55 12.08 0.45
N ASN A 69 4.07 12.41 1.63
CA ASN A 69 3.47 13.42 2.52
C ASN A 69 3.41 14.82 1.91
N LYS A 70 4.33 15.18 0.99
CA LYS A 70 4.31 16.49 0.32
C LYS A 70 3.30 16.51 -0.81
N VAL A 71 3.04 15.37 -1.46
CA VAL A 71 2.14 15.26 -2.62
C VAL A 71 0.69 15.01 -2.20
N LEU A 72 0.47 14.23 -1.14
CA LEU A 72 -0.86 13.80 -0.69
C LEU A 72 -1.45 14.71 0.40
N GLN A 73 -1.02 15.98 0.47
CA GLN A 73 -1.71 16.96 1.30
C GLN A 73 -3.05 17.33 0.64
N PRO A 74 -4.16 17.40 1.39
CA PRO A 74 -5.37 17.99 0.87
C PRO A 74 -5.05 19.44 0.49
N ASN A 75 -5.40 19.84 -0.74
CA ASN A 75 -5.36 21.25 -1.14
C ASN A 75 -6.27 22.05 -0.19
N LEU A 76 -5.65 22.67 0.81
CA LEU A 76 -6.17 23.78 1.61
C LEU A 76 -5.24 24.95 1.38
#